data_AF-A0A8B6CM06-F1
#
_entry.id   AF-A0A8B6CM06-F1
#
_cell.length_a   1.000
_cell.length_b   1.000
_cell.length_c   1.000
_cell.angle_alpha   90.00
_cell.angle_beta   90.00
_cell.angle_gamma   90.00
#
_symmetry.space_group_name_H-M   'P 1'
#
loop_
_entity.id
_entity.type
_entity.pdbx_description
1 polymer ?
#
loop_
_entity_poly.entity_id
_entity_poly.type
_entity_poly.pdbx_seq_one_letter_code
_entity_poly.pdbx_strand_id
1 'polypeptide(L)'
;MLPLKTQFWWIGANVVNCKVAGCDQTILRDWDNGFCVNVQADHSDYENIAFHFNPRAPTSRVVLNTRTDKKWQTKIYIKDKNVKSEYFDHPFDLKIEVKTKNHILISVNGDLKTGYDCKDDITKMKYLCYSSGVSIALDE
;
A
#
# COMPACT_ATOMS: atom_id res chain seq x y z
N MET A 1 13.40 -5.02 19.14
CA MET A 1 13.22 -5.16 17.68
C MET A 1 12.19 -6.27 17.51
N LEU A 2 10.91 -5.93 17.39
CA LEU A 2 9.83 -6.91 17.15
C LEU A 2 9.58 -6.91 15.63
N PRO A 3 9.41 -8.07 14.99
CA PRO A 3 9.14 -8.11 13.56
C PRO A 3 7.81 -7.41 13.28
N LEU A 4 7.76 -6.62 12.21
CA LEU A 4 6.50 -6.26 11.56
C LEU A 4 5.82 -7.57 11.20
N LYS A 5 4.83 -8.02 11.98
CA LYS A 5 3.99 -9.14 11.59
C LYS A 5 3.12 -8.67 10.44
N THR A 6 3.57 -8.91 9.21
CA THR A 6 2.83 -8.66 7.98
C THR A 6 1.71 -9.70 7.89
N GLN A 7 0.46 -9.25 7.83
CA GLN A 7 -0.69 -10.11 7.54
C GLN A 7 -0.92 -10.17 6.02
N PHE A 8 -1.43 -11.30 5.50
CA PHE A 8 -1.41 -11.64 4.07
C PHE A 8 -2.72 -12.25 3.55
N TRP A 9 -3.04 -11.98 2.28
CA TRP A 9 -4.26 -12.45 1.58
C TRP A 9 -4.02 -12.68 0.07
N TRP A 10 -4.70 -13.65 -0.54
CA TRP A 10 -4.54 -13.97 -1.98
C TRP A 10 -5.33 -13.02 -2.90
N ILE A 11 -4.69 -12.45 -3.92
CA ILE A 11 -5.33 -11.57 -4.91
C ILE A 11 -5.66 -12.36 -6.18
N GLY A 12 -6.95 -12.59 -6.45
CA GLY A 12 -7.44 -13.27 -7.66
C GLY A 12 -8.22 -12.37 -8.63
N ALA A 13 -8.29 -11.06 -8.40
CA ALA A 13 -9.16 -10.13 -9.13
C ALA A 13 -8.39 -8.96 -9.75
N ASN A 14 -8.92 -8.38 -10.83
CA ASN A 14 -8.39 -7.16 -11.47
C ASN A 14 -8.58 -5.90 -10.61
N VAL A 15 -9.28 -6.01 -9.49
CA VAL A 15 -9.54 -4.94 -8.54
C VAL A 15 -9.29 -5.50 -7.15
N VAL A 16 -8.51 -4.76 -6.35
CA VAL A 16 -8.40 -4.96 -4.92
C VAL A 16 -9.09 -3.79 -4.26
N ASN A 17 -10.22 -4.04 -3.60
CA ASN A 17 -10.84 -3.10 -2.69
C ASN A 17 -10.57 -3.57 -1.26
N CYS A 18 -9.99 -2.68 -0.46
CA CYS A 18 -9.82 -2.92 0.96
C CYS A 18 -10.28 -1.72 1.77
N LYS A 19 -11.06 -1.98 2.81
CA LYS A 19 -11.20 -1.08 3.94
C LYS A 19 -9.97 -1.20 4.81
N VAL A 20 -9.25 -0.09 4.95
CA VAL A 20 -8.06 0.03 5.79
C VAL A 20 -8.44 0.72 7.08
N ALA A 21 -8.20 0.10 8.22
CA ALA A 21 -8.55 0.64 9.54
C ALA A 21 -7.41 0.47 10.55
N GLY A 22 -7.26 1.44 11.44
CA GLY A 22 -6.25 1.42 12.50
C GLY A 22 -4.90 1.94 12.01
N CYS A 23 -4.39 2.93 12.73
CA CYS A 23 -2.99 3.28 12.74
C CYS A 23 -2.60 3.50 14.20
N ASP A 24 -2.20 2.45 14.90
CA ASP A 24 -1.54 2.70 16.18
C ASP A 24 -0.18 3.33 15.90
N GLN A 25 -0.15 4.66 15.84
CA GLN A 25 1.05 5.45 15.58
C GLN A 25 2.15 5.18 16.63
N THR A 26 1.81 4.61 17.79
CA THR A 26 2.79 4.21 18.81
C THR A 26 3.54 2.92 18.47
N ILE A 27 2.95 2.09 17.60
CA ILE A 27 3.50 0.82 17.07
C ILE A 27 4.24 1.04 15.74
N LEU A 28 3.92 2.10 14.99
CA LEU A 28 4.60 2.50 13.75
C LEU A 28 5.99 3.10 14.05
N ARG A 29 6.93 2.28 14.52
CA ARG A 29 8.26 2.73 14.97
C ARG A 29 9.39 2.63 13.94
N ASP A 30 9.12 2.32 12.67
CA ASP A 30 10.21 2.24 11.66
C ASP A 30 10.04 3.07 10.37
N TRP A 31 11.19 3.61 10.01
CA TRP A 31 11.70 4.32 8.83
C TRP A 31 11.06 5.59 8.26
N ASP A 32 9.81 5.96 8.53
CA ASP A 32 9.28 7.27 8.07
C ASP A 32 7.91 7.68 8.71
N ASN A 33 7.54 7.11 9.86
CA ASN A 33 6.29 7.39 10.61
C ASN A 33 4.98 7.22 9.77
N GLY A 34 4.95 6.21 8.91
CA GLY A 34 3.77 5.84 8.12
C GLY A 34 3.47 4.35 8.24
N PHE A 35 2.42 3.91 7.55
CA PHE A 35 2.12 2.48 7.36
C PHE A 35 2.22 2.13 5.88
N CYS A 36 2.32 0.85 5.55
CA CYS A 36 2.33 0.38 4.17
C CYS A 36 1.21 -0.62 3.87
N VAL A 37 0.76 -0.60 2.62
CA VAL A 37 0.01 -1.65 1.95
C VAL A 37 0.78 -2.03 0.68
N ASN A 38 1.12 -3.30 0.52
CA ASN A 38 1.97 -3.84 -0.52
C ASN A 38 1.20 -4.88 -1.35
N VAL A 39 1.31 -4.79 -2.67
CA VAL A 39 0.95 -5.85 -3.60
C VAL A 39 2.24 -6.58 -4.00
N GLN A 40 2.43 -7.80 -3.49
CA GLN A 40 3.72 -8.51 -3.49
C GLN A 40 3.65 -9.97 -3.93
N ALA A 41 4.79 -10.51 -4.37
CA ALA A 41 4.89 -11.83 -5.00
C ALA A 41 4.74 -12.98 -3.98
N ASP A 42 5.27 -12.81 -2.77
CA ASP A 42 5.10 -13.72 -1.63
C ASP A 42 4.91 -12.94 -0.33
N HIS A 43 4.57 -13.61 0.77
CA HIS A 43 4.42 -13.03 2.12
C HIS A 43 5.75 -12.73 2.83
N SER A 44 6.89 -13.04 2.22
CA SER A 44 8.21 -12.77 2.80
C SER A 44 8.64 -11.30 2.60
N ASP A 45 9.38 -10.75 3.56
CA ASP A 45 9.88 -9.37 3.53
C ASP A 45 10.95 -9.11 2.44
N TYR A 46 11.38 -10.15 1.72
CA TYR A 46 12.45 -10.07 0.72
C TYR A 46 11.96 -10.14 -0.73
N GLU A 47 10.67 -10.33 -0.94
CA GLU A 47 10.10 -10.49 -2.28
C GLU A 47 9.83 -9.19 -3.04
N ASN A 48 9.57 -9.34 -4.33
CA ASN A 48 9.14 -8.26 -5.20
C ASN A 48 7.79 -7.69 -4.73
N ILE A 49 7.70 -6.37 -4.74
CA ILE A 49 6.54 -5.55 -4.43
C ILE A 49 6.22 -4.76 -5.70
N ALA A 50 5.23 -5.17 -6.47
CA ALA A 50 4.83 -4.42 -7.67
C ALA A 50 4.24 -3.05 -7.33
N PHE A 51 3.61 -2.93 -6.16
CA PHE A 51 3.05 -1.68 -5.68
C PHE A 51 3.14 -1.56 -4.17
N HIS A 52 3.78 -0.48 -3.71
CA HIS A 52 3.91 -0.08 -2.32
C HIS A 52 3.17 1.24 -2.12
N PHE A 53 2.12 1.22 -1.31
CA PHE A 53 1.35 2.39 -0.89
C PHE A 53 1.74 2.77 0.53
N ASN A 54 2.29 3.96 0.73
CA ASN A 54 2.82 4.37 2.04
C ASN A 54 2.48 5.82 2.40
N PRO A 55 1.30 6.07 2.99
CA PRO A 55 0.94 7.35 3.59
C PRO A 55 1.88 7.69 4.76
N ARG A 56 2.33 8.95 4.82
CA ARG A 56 3.24 9.46 5.86
C ARG A 56 2.73 10.78 6.42
N ALA A 57 2.04 10.72 7.56
CA ALA A 57 1.45 11.91 8.18
C ALA A 57 2.49 13.02 8.48
N PRO A 58 3.68 12.74 9.06
CA PRO A 58 4.62 13.81 9.41
C PRO A 58 5.23 14.56 8.23
N THR A 59 5.14 13.99 7.02
CA THR A 59 5.69 14.61 5.81
C THR A 59 4.64 14.97 4.78
N SER A 60 3.35 14.90 5.15
CA SER A 60 2.19 15.26 4.34
C SER A 60 2.26 14.76 2.90
N ARG A 61 2.61 13.47 2.75
CA ARG A 61 2.69 12.81 1.45
C ARG A 61 2.34 11.34 1.53
N VAL A 62 1.87 10.79 0.42
CA VAL A 62 1.82 9.35 0.17
C VAL A 62 2.96 8.99 -0.77
N VAL A 63 3.76 8.01 -0.38
CA VAL A 63 4.83 7.45 -1.23
C VAL A 63 4.29 6.25 -1.97
N LEU A 64 4.43 6.27 -3.29
CA LEU A 64 4.17 5.12 -4.14
C LEU A 64 5.49 4.60 -4.70
N ASN A 65 5.72 3.29 -4.64
CA ASN A 65 6.93 2.71 -5.21
C ASN A 65 6.75 1.25 -5.67
N THR A 66 7.73 0.76 -6.43
CA THR A 66 7.94 -0.66 -6.76
C THR A 66 9.24 -1.09 -6.08
N ARG A 67 9.28 -2.31 -5.54
CA ARG A 67 10.54 -2.99 -5.19
C ARG A 67 10.67 -4.22 -6.06
N THR A 68 11.65 -4.25 -6.94
CA THR A 68 11.92 -5.41 -7.79
C THR A 68 13.42 -5.65 -7.84
N ASP A 69 13.83 -6.90 -8.01
CA ASP A 69 15.24 -7.33 -7.93
C ASP A 69 15.92 -6.85 -6.65
N LYS A 70 15.21 -6.94 -5.52
CA LYS A 70 15.64 -6.50 -4.18
C LYS A 70 15.97 -5.01 -4.07
N LYS A 71 15.58 -4.19 -5.04
CA LYS A 71 15.85 -2.75 -5.08
C LYS A 71 14.57 -1.94 -5.17
N TRP A 72 14.47 -0.93 -4.32
CA TRP A 72 13.45 0.11 -4.46
C TRP A 72 13.71 0.91 -5.72
N GLN A 73 12.67 1.10 -6.51
CA GLN A 73 12.71 1.86 -7.74
C GLN A 73 12.49 3.36 -7.45
N THR A 74 12.39 4.16 -8.51
CA THR A 74 12.05 5.57 -8.40
C THR A 74 10.64 5.73 -7.84
N LYS A 75 10.55 6.25 -6.61
CA LYS A 75 9.28 6.58 -5.94
C LYS A 75 8.62 7.81 -6.56
N ILE A 76 7.29 7.86 -6.49
CA ILE A 76 6.50 9.07 -6.72
C ILE A 76 5.78 9.49 -5.45
N TYR A 77 5.34 10.74 -5.41
CA TYR A 77 4.66 11.33 -4.27
C TYR A 77 3.30 11.87 -4.67
N ILE A 78 2.27 11.48 -3.93
CA ILE A 78 1.02 12.24 -3.88
C ILE A 78 1.20 13.24 -2.74
N LYS A 79 1.28 14.54 -3.07
CA LYS A 79 1.31 15.58 -2.05
C LYS A 79 -0.11 15.87 -1.61
N ASP A 80 -0.35 15.73 -0.31
CA ASP A 80 -1.65 16.04 0.28
C ASP A 80 -1.45 16.62 1.68
N LYS A 81 -2.03 17.78 1.94
CA LYS A 81 -1.97 18.41 3.28
C LYS A 81 -2.79 17.65 4.31
N ASN A 82 -3.75 16.85 3.86
CA ASN A 82 -4.74 16.14 4.66
C ASN A 82 -4.38 14.66 4.88
N VAL A 83 -3.12 14.23 4.63
CA VAL A 83 -2.70 12.82 4.79
C VAL A 83 -3.09 12.26 6.16
N LYS A 84 -2.96 13.04 7.25
CA LYS A 84 -3.34 12.55 8.57
C LYS A 84 -4.85 12.25 8.64
N SER A 85 -5.69 13.21 8.30
CA SER A 85 -7.14 13.05 8.38
C SER A 85 -7.68 11.99 7.40
N GLU A 86 -7.07 11.86 6.23
CA GLU A 86 -7.53 10.92 5.20
C GLU A 86 -7.11 9.46 5.47
N TYR A 87 -5.90 9.23 6.00
CA TYR A 87 -5.35 7.86 6.11
C TYR A 87 -5.15 7.37 7.54
N PHE A 88 -5.23 8.25 8.55
CA PHE A 88 -4.89 7.92 9.93
C PHE A 88 -6.05 8.16 10.90
N ASP A 89 -6.84 9.21 10.73
CA ASP A 89 -7.87 9.55 11.73
C ASP A 89 -9.13 8.66 11.61
N HIS A 90 -9.42 8.13 10.41
CA HIS A 90 -10.60 7.29 10.14
C HIS A 90 -10.26 6.13 9.19
N PRO A 91 -11.03 5.03 9.24
CA PRO A 91 -10.96 4.00 8.21
C PRO A 91 -11.27 4.58 6.83
N PHE A 92 -10.59 4.08 5.81
CA PHE A 92 -10.77 4.51 4.43
C PHE A 92 -10.82 3.32 3.47
N ASP A 93 -11.49 3.50 2.34
CA ASP A 93 -11.54 2.50 1.29
C ASP A 93 -10.40 2.76 0.30
N LEU A 94 -9.48 1.81 0.16
CA LEU A 94 -8.43 1.81 -0.83
C LEU A 94 -8.81 0.88 -1.97
N LYS A 95 -8.90 1.45 -3.18
CA LYS A 95 -9.11 0.69 -4.42
C LYS A 95 -7.87 0.74 -5.29
N ILE A 96 -7.37 -0.44 -5.65
CA ILE A 96 -6.30 -0.66 -6.62
C ILE A 96 -6.90 -1.37 -7.82
N GLU A 97 -7.03 -0.66 -8.94
CA GLU A 97 -7.60 -1.20 -10.17
C GLU A 97 -6.50 -1.46 -11.20
N VAL A 98 -6.35 -2.71 -11.63
CA VAL A 98 -5.38 -3.13 -12.65
C VAL A 98 -5.92 -2.80 -14.03
N LYS A 99 -5.26 -1.87 -14.75
CA LYS A 99 -5.59 -1.52 -16.14
C LYS A 99 -4.76 -2.32 -17.14
N THR A 100 -3.50 -2.55 -16.81
CA THR A 100 -2.59 -3.43 -17.57
C THR A 100 -1.65 -4.13 -16.59
N LYS A 101 -0.84 -5.07 -17.08
CA LYS A 101 0.19 -5.75 -16.27
C LYS A 101 1.17 -4.81 -15.53
N ASN A 102 1.29 -3.55 -15.95
CA ASN A 102 2.19 -2.57 -15.33
C ASN A 102 1.51 -1.24 -14.99
N HIS A 103 0.19 -1.09 -15.18
CA HIS A 103 -0.50 0.17 -14.90
C HIS A 103 -1.71 -0.06 -14.01
N ILE A 104 -1.79 0.72 -12.92
CA ILE A 104 -2.89 0.68 -11.96
C ILE A 104 -3.48 2.07 -11.74
N LEU A 105 -4.75 2.12 -11.35
CA LEU A 105 -5.39 3.30 -10.77
C LEU A 105 -5.58 3.13 -9.26
N ILE A 106 -5.27 4.19 -8.51
CA ILE A 106 -5.42 4.24 -7.06
C ILE A 106 -6.56 5.20 -6.74
N SER A 107 -7.60 4.70 -6.08
CA SER A 107 -8.69 5.52 -5.55
C SER A 107 -8.80 5.36 -4.03
N VAL A 108 -9.17 6.43 -3.35
CA VAL A 108 -9.36 6.46 -1.89
C VAL A 108 -10.73 7.05 -1.61
N ASN A 109 -11.58 6.34 -0.85
CA ASN A 109 -12.96 6.73 -0.56
C ASN A 109 -13.78 7.07 -1.83
N GLY A 110 -13.52 6.34 -2.92
CA GLY A 110 -14.17 6.54 -4.22
C GLY A 110 -13.50 7.58 -5.13
N ASP A 111 -12.62 8.44 -4.61
CA ASP A 111 -11.94 9.48 -5.38
C ASP A 111 -10.66 8.95 -6.04
N LEU A 112 -10.53 9.13 -7.36
CA LEU A 112 -9.30 8.80 -8.09
C LEU A 112 -8.16 9.73 -7.64
N LYS A 113 -7.10 9.15 -7.07
CA LYS A 113 -5.93 9.90 -6.61
C LYS A 113 -4.85 10.00 -7.68
N THR A 114 -4.49 8.89 -8.32
CA THR A 114 -3.48 8.86 -9.39
C THR A 114 -3.50 7.54 -10.16
N GLY A 115 -2.93 7.55 -11.37
CA GLY A 115 -2.39 6.34 -12.00
C GLY A 115 -0.95 6.08 -11.55
N TYR A 116 -0.51 4.82 -11.58
CA TYR A 116 0.86 4.43 -11.27
C TYR A 116 1.37 3.33 -12.22
N ASP A 117 2.57 3.55 -12.76
CA ASP A 117 3.28 2.56 -13.57
C ASP A 117 4.20 1.70 -12.70
N CYS A 118 3.75 0.50 -12.38
CA CYS A 118 4.54 -0.54 -11.72
C CYS A 118 5.77 -0.88 -12.56
N LYS A 119 6.92 -1.08 -11.91
CA LYS A 119 8.16 -1.53 -12.58
C LYS A 119 8.32 -3.05 -12.60
N ASP A 120 7.29 -3.77 -12.16
CA ASP A 120 7.16 -5.21 -12.21
C ASP A 120 5.72 -5.57 -12.62
N ASP A 121 5.50 -6.81 -13.03
CA ASP A 121 4.19 -7.32 -13.47
C ASP A 121 3.27 -7.53 -12.26
N ILE A 122 2.29 -6.63 -12.08
CA ILE A 122 1.38 -6.68 -10.95
C ILE A 122 0.47 -7.91 -10.98
N THR A 123 0.20 -8.48 -12.17
CA THR A 123 -0.70 -9.65 -12.31
C THR A 123 -0.06 -10.95 -11.80
N LYS A 124 1.25 -10.94 -11.56
CA LYS A 124 1.98 -12.06 -10.94
C LYS A 124 2.00 -12.00 -9.42
N MET A 125 1.61 -10.87 -8.84
CA MET A 125 1.60 -10.68 -7.41
C MET A 125 0.45 -11.43 -6.80
N LYS A 126 0.70 -12.13 -5.70
CA LYS A 126 -0.26 -13.04 -5.09
C LYS A 126 -0.78 -12.50 -3.77
N TYR A 127 -0.07 -11.59 -3.13
CA TYR A 127 -0.35 -11.22 -1.75
C TYR A 127 -0.57 -9.74 -1.56
N LEU A 128 -1.59 -9.38 -0.79
CA LEU A 128 -1.71 -8.08 -0.15
C LEU A 128 -1.07 -8.16 1.24
N CYS A 129 -0.04 -7.37 1.51
CA CYS A 129 0.69 -7.36 2.78
C CYS A 129 0.72 -5.96 3.37
N TYR A 130 0.62 -5.84 4.69
CA TYR A 130 0.48 -4.54 5.34
C TYR A 130 1.15 -4.48 6.72
N SER A 131 1.41 -3.25 7.18
CA SER A 131 2.02 -3.00 8.49
C SER A 131 1.16 -3.55 9.63
N SER A 132 1.79 -4.06 10.69
CA SER A 132 1.12 -4.66 11.85
C SER A 132 0.22 -3.71 12.65
N GLY A 133 0.38 -2.40 12.48
CA GLY A 133 -0.47 -1.37 13.10
C GLY A 133 -1.75 -1.06 12.32
N VAL A 134 -2.00 -1.79 11.22
CA VAL A 134 -3.12 -1.63 10.30
C VAL A 134 -3.91 -2.93 10.22
N SER A 135 -5.22 -2.81 10.10
CA SER A 135 -6.14 -3.90 9.75
C SER A 135 -6.74 -3.65 8.38
N ILE A 136 -6.92 -4.73 7.62
CA ILE A 136 -7.54 -4.69 6.29
C ILE A 136 -8.74 -5.64 6.28
N ALA A 137 -9.88 -5.14 5.81
CA ALA A 137 -11.02 -5.95 5.39
C ALA A 137 -11.16 -5.82 3.86
N LEU A 138 -11.26 -6.93 3.14
CA LEU A 138 -11.55 -6.92 1.71
C LEU A 138 -13.07 -6.89 1.52
N ASP A 139 -13.52 -6.21 0.46
CA ASP A 139 -14.92 -6.35 0.03
C ASP A 139 -15.12 -7.78 -0.51
N GLU A 140 -16.22 -8.44 -0.10
CA GLU A 140 -16.65 -9.76 -0.63
C GLU A 140 -17.11 -9.69 -2.09
#